data_AF-A0A1J6KDG3-F1
#
_entry.id   AF-A0A1J6KDG3-F1
#
_cell.length_a   1.000
_cell.length_b   1.000
_cell.length_c   1.000
_cell.angle_alpha   90.00
_cell.angle_beta   90.00
_cell.angle_gamma   90.00
#
_symmetry.space_group_name_H-M   'P 1'
#
loop_
_entity.id
_entity.type
_entity.pdbx_description
1 polymer ?
#
loop_
_entity_poly.entity_id
_entity_poly.type
_entity_poly.pdbx_seq_one_letter_code
_entity_poly.pdbx_strand_id
1 'polypeptide(L)'
;MTQLLPNHNSNYMMTTSAHSLSFMPNSIDEHNAPHLLSMHDETLDIEKRSSMDAMREMIFRMAMMQPIHIDPESVKPPKRKNVKISKDPQSVAARHRREKISERIRILQRLVPGGTKMDTASMLDEAVHYVKFLKKQLKSLEQAAVNRPMITGFSTTLMAQPVDYLSSFRSCQTSHLMSSNVQMLS
;
A
#
# COMPACT_ATOMS: atom_id res chain seq x y z
N MET A 1 -74.71 0.09 -15.03
CA MET A 1 -74.69 0.43 -13.59
C MET A 1 -73.70 -0.51 -12.92
N THR A 2 -72.43 -0.09 -12.79
CA THR A 2 -71.82 0.37 -11.51
C THR A 2 -71.79 -0.76 -10.46
N GLN A 3 -70.66 -1.12 -9.85
CA GLN A 3 -69.76 -0.24 -9.12
C GLN A 3 -68.33 -0.80 -9.01
N LEU A 4 -67.37 0.12 -9.12
CA LEU A 4 -66.00 0.04 -8.59
C LEU A 4 -66.04 -0.15 -7.07
N LEU A 5 -65.16 -0.99 -6.52
CA LEU A 5 -64.87 -1.03 -5.08
C LEU A 5 -63.51 -0.39 -4.75
N PRO A 6 -63.40 0.28 -3.58
CA PRO A 6 -62.38 1.29 -3.34
C PRO A 6 -61.04 0.72 -2.85
N ASN A 7 -59.98 1.39 -3.30
CA ASN A 7 -58.63 1.37 -2.77
C ASN A 7 -58.62 1.91 -1.32
N HIS A 8 -58.24 1.08 -0.35
CA HIS A 8 -57.93 1.52 1.01
C HIS A 8 -56.46 1.25 1.32
N ASN A 9 -55.67 2.31 1.14
CA ASN A 9 -54.32 2.46 1.67
C ASN A 9 -54.44 2.69 3.19
N SER A 10 -54.05 1.71 4.01
CA SER A 10 -54.03 1.87 5.47
C SER A 10 -52.59 2.11 5.94
N ASN A 11 -52.33 3.36 6.34
CA ASN A 11 -51.12 3.79 7.01
C ASN A 11 -50.95 3.05 8.34
N TYR A 12 -49.85 2.32 8.51
CA TYR A 12 -49.43 1.82 9.82
C TYR A 12 -48.80 2.97 10.62
N MET A 13 -49.58 3.57 11.52
CA MET A 13 -49.09 4.43 12.60
C MET A 13 -49.35 3.67 13.91
N MET A 14 -48.31 3.07 14.50
CA MET A 14 -48.37 2.54 15.86
C MET A 14 -47.78 3.58 16.82
N THR A 15 -48.63 4.02 17.74
CA THR A 15 -48.36 4.99 18.80
C THR A 15 -47.47 4.37 19.87
N THR A 16 -46.38 5.04 20.25
CA THR A 16 -45.52 4.66 21.39
C THR A 16 -46.19 5.06 22.70
N SER A 17 -46.55 4.06 23.51
CA SER A 17 -47.07 4.23 24.88
C SER A 17 -45.94 4.53 25.87
N ALA A 18 -46.11 5.57 26.69
CA ALA A 18 -45.19 6.00 27.73
C ALA A 18 -45.48 5.25 29.04
N HIS A 19 -44.47 4.59 29.62
CA HIS A 19 -44.50 4.09 30.99
C HIS A 19 -43.30 4.69 31.73
N SER A 20 -43.58 5.37 32.85
CA SER A 20 -42.64 6.19 33.61
C SER A 20 -42.44 5.64 35.03
N LEU A 21 -41.17 5.69 35.47
CA LEU A 21 -40.62 5.69 36.83
C LEU A 21 -40.51 4.37 37.63
N SER A 22 -39.28 3.93 37.85
CA SER A 22 -38.58 4.20 39.12
C SER A 22 -37.08 3.87 39.02
N PHE A 23 -36.24 4.89 39.18
CA PHE A 23 -34.79 4.75 39.34
C PHE A 23 -34.49 4.86 40.84
N MET A 24 -34.06 3.77 41.46
CA MET A 24 -33.55 3.74 42.83
C MET A 24 -32.03 3.78 42.78
N PRO A 25 -31.35 4.76 43.40
CA PRO A 25 -29.91 4.73 43.57
C PRO A 25 -29.55 3.80 44.73
N ASN A 26 -28.77 2.75 44.46
CA ASN A 26 -28.15 1.94 45.51
C ASN A 26 -26.86 2.64 45.99
N SER A 27 -26.91 3.16 47.21
CA SER A 27 -25.70 3.41 48.01
C SER A 27 -25.13 2.07 48.47
N ILE A 28 -23.90 1.77 48.09
CA ILE A 28 -23.05 0.80 48.79
C ILE A 28 -21.78 1.56 49.15
N ASP A 29 -21.62 1.76 50.45
CA ASP A 29 -20.45 2.35 51.08
C ASP A 29 -19.20 1.46 50.92
N GLU A 30 -18.10 2.12 50.60
CA GLU A 30 -16.81 2.01 51.30
C GLU A 30 -16.08 0.66 51.36
N HIS A 31 -15.07 0.50 50.48
CA HIS A 31 -13.73 0.09 50.92
C HIS A 31 -12.65 0.76 50.05
N ASN A 32 -12.02 1.76 50.67
CA ASN A 32 -10.79 2.41 50.23
C ASN A 32 -9.61 1.43 50.31
N ALA A 33 -9.04 1.07 49.17
CA ALA A 33 -7.67 0.57 49.07
C ALA A 33 -7.01 1.27 47.86
N PRO A 34 -5.83 1.91 48.02
CA PRO A 34 -5.11 2.43 46.86
C PRO A 34 -4.57 1.23 46.10
N HIS A 35 -5.21 0.90 44.98
CA HIS A 35 -4.68 -0.06 44.03
C HIS A 35 -3.42 0.55 43.42
N LEU A 36 -2.27 0.15 43.97
CA LEU A 36 -0.93 0.41 43.47
C LEU A 36 -0.86 -0.10 42.02
N LEU A 37 -1.13 0.78 41.05
CA LEU A 37 -1.14 0.43 39.64
C LEU A 37 0.31 0.17 39.21
N SER A 38 0.61 -1.10 39.02
CA SER A 38 1.84 -1.67 38.48
C SER A 38 2.40 -0.84 37.32
N MET A 39 3.57 -0.21 37.54
CA MET A 39 4.37 0.48 36.52
C MET A 39 5.33 -0.52 35.85
N HIS A 40 4.84 -1.64 35.32
CA HIS A 40 5.66 -2.56 34.52
C HIS A 40 4.78 -3.33 33.53
N ASP A 41 4.66 -2.83 32.29
CA ASP A 41 4.67 -3.60 31.02
C ASP A 41 4.45 -2.70 29.77
N GLU A 42 5.26 -1.66 29.54
CA GLU A 42 5.17 -0.79 28.33
C GLU A 42 6.51 -0.62 27.59
N THR A 43 7.60 -1.14 28.14
CA THR A 43 8.95 -0.97 27.55
C THR A 43 9.23 -1.97 26.42
N LEU A 44 8.64 -3.17 26.48
CA LEU A 44 8.87 -4.23 25.50
C LEU A 44 8.18 -3.97 24.15
N ASP A 45 7.02 -3.32 24.17
CA ASP A 45 6.28 -3.01 22.95
C ASP A 45 6.88 -1.84 22.16
N ILE A 46 7.51 -0.88 22.83
CA ILE A 46 8.17 0.26 22.18
C ILE A 46 9.40 -0.20 21.40
N GLU A 47 10.24 -1.06 21.99
CA GLU A 47 11.42 -1.62 21.32
C GLU A 47 11.03 -2.50 20.12
N LYS A 48 9.96 -3.30 20.24
CA LYS A 48 9.46 -4.11 19.12
C LYS A 48 8.90 -3.25 17.98
N ARG A 49 8.17 -2.18 18.30
CA ARG A 49 7.67 -1.20 17.32
C ARG A 49 8.84 -0.50 16.61
N SER A 50 9.83 -0.04 17.37
CA SER A 50 11.07 0.56 16.85
C SER A 50 11.83 -0.40 15.92
N SER A 51 11.98 -1.67 16.34
CA SER A 51 12.63 -2.71 15.54
C SER A 51 11.89 -2.99 14.22
N MET A 52 10.55 -3.10 14.27
CA MET A 52 9.73 -3.27 13.06
C MET A 52 9.82 -2.06 12.13
N ASP A 53 9.82 -0.84 12.68
CA ASP A 53 9.94 0.38 11.89
C ASP A 53 11.33 0.52 11.25
N ALA A 54 12.39 0.11 11.95
CA ALA A 54 13.74 0.05 11.40
C ALA A 54 13.86 -0.96 10.23
N MET A 55 13.28 -2.15 10.40
CA MET A 55 13.22 -3.15 9.33
C MET A 55 12.38 -2.67 8.14
N ARG A 56 11.23 -2.04 8.39
CA ARG A 56 10.39 -1.42 7.36
C ARG A 56 11.16 -0.36 6.58
N GLU A 57 11.83 0.57 7.25
CA GLU A 57 12.64 1.60 6.60
C GLU A 57 13.73 0.98 5.72
N MET A 58 14.37 -0.10 6.18
CA MET A 58 15.37 -0.81 5.38
C MET A 58 14.77 -1.38 4.09
N ILE A 59 13.65 -2.12 4.19
CA ILE A 59 12.95 -2.70 3.03
C ILE A 59 12.51 -1.58 2.07
N PHE A 60 11.95 -0.49 2.59
CA PHE A 60 11.49 0.62 1.77
C PHE A 60 12.62 1.33 1.04
N ARG A 61 13.79 1.50 1.69
CA ARG A 61 14.99 2.05 1.07
C ARG A 61 15.52 1.15 -0.05
N MET A 62 15.48 -0.17 0.14
CA MET A 62 15.84 -1.10 -0.94
C MET A 62 14.87 -1.00 -2.12
N ALA A 63 13.57 -0.97 -1.84
CA ALA A 63 12.52 -0.91 -2.85
C ALA A 63 12.52 0.38 -3.66
N MET A 64 12.75 1.54 -3.03
CA MET A 64 12.78 2.83 -3.74
C MET A 64 13.91 2.96 -4.76
N MET A 65 14.96 2.14 -4.64
CA MET A 65 16.11 2.14 -5.56
C MET A 65 15.96 1.13 -6.70
N GLN A 66 14.89 0.31 -6.70
CA GLN A 66 14.63 -0.63 -7.79
C GLN A 66 13.93 0.08 -8.95
N PRO A 67 14.32 -0.17 -10.21
CA PRO A 67 13.60 0.36 -11.35
C PRO A 67 12.20 -0.25 -11.40
N ILE A 68 11.18 0.60 -11.31
CA ILE A 68 9.79 0.15 -11.30
C ILE A 68 9.19 0.34 -12.70
N HIS A 69 8.92 -0.75 -13.39
CA HIS A 69 8.17 -0.75 -14.65
C HIS A 69 6.76 -1.29 -14.37
N ILE A 70 5.77 -0.39 -14.32
CA ILE A 70 4.36 -0.76 -14.15
C ILE A 70 3.61 -0.45 -15.43
N ASP A 71 3.43 -1.46 -16.27
CA ASP A 71 2.44 -1.40 -17.32
C ASP A 71 1.07 -1.77 -16.71
N PRO A 72 0.12 -0.82 -16.56
CA PRO A 72 -1.20 -1.13 -16.00
C PRO A 72 -1.95 -2.19 -16.82
N GLU A 73 -1.64 -2.30 -18.12
CA GLU A 73 -2.23 -3.29 -19.03
C GLU A 73 -1.65 -4.70 -18.87
N SER A 74 -0.45 -4.85 -18.28
CA SER A 74 0.20 -6.15 -18.08
C SER A 74 -0.46 -7.01 -17.00
N VAL A 75 -1.34 -6.41 -16.18
CA VAL A 75 -1.94 -7.03 -15.00
C VAL A 75 -3.17 -7.87 -15.38
N LYS A 76 -2.92 -8.90 -16.21
CA LYS A 76 -3.96 -9.77 -16.77
C LYS A 76 -4.77 -10.46 -15.67
N PRO A 77 -6.11 -10.46 -15.74
CA PRO A 77 -6.94 -11.19 -14.80
C PRO A 77 -6.75 -12.71 -14.99
N PRO A 78 -6.76 -13.50 -13.90
CA PRO A 78 -6.69 -14.95 -14.00
C PRO A 78 -7.92 -15.49 -14.75
N LYS A 79 -7.67 -16.30 -15.79
CA LYS A 79 -8.73 -16.92 -16.60
C LYS A 79 -9.40 -18.04 -15.79
N ARG A 80 -10.63 -17.82 -15.33
CA ARG A 80 -11.47 -18.90 -14.77
C ARG A 80 -12.18 -19.62 -15.91
N LYS A 81 -11.83 -20.89 -16.15
CA LYS A 81 -12.53 -21.76 -17.10
C LYS A 81 -13.72 -22.42 -16.38
N ASN A 82 -14.89 -22.44 -17.02
CA ASN A 82 -16.09 -23.20 -16.62
C ASN A 82 -16.97 -22.61 -15.49
N VAL A 83 -17.38 -21.34 -15.59
CA VAL A 83 -18.48 -20.80 -14.77
C VAL A 83 -19.60 -20.30 -15.68
N LYS A 84 -20.84 -20.74 -15.47
CA LYS A 84 -22.02 -20.19 -16.15
C LYS A 84 -22.18 -18.73 -15.71
N ILE A 85 -21.96 -17.78 -16.62
CA ILE A 85 -22.04 -16.35 -16.35
C ILE A 85 -23.47 -15.86 -16.61
N SER A 86 -24.06 -15.15 -15.65
CA SER A 86 -25.36 -14.50 -15.85
C SER A 86 -25.23 -13.33 -16.83
N LYS A 87 -26.24 -13.17 -17.70
CA LYS A 87 -26.35 -12.06 -18.66
C LYS A 87 -27.23 -10.92 -18.15
N ASP A 88 -27.76 -11.05 -16.93
CA ASP A 88 -28.56 -10.01 -16.30
C ASP A 88 -27.75 -8.70 -16.15
N PRO A 89 -28.31 -7.53 -16.52
CA PRO A 89 -27.59 -6.25 -16.48
C PRO A 89 -26.98 -5.92 -15.12
N GLN A 90 -27.68 -6.24 -14.01
CA GLN A 90 -27.18 -6.00 -12.66
C GLN A 90 -26.00 -6.92 -12.35
N SER A 91 -26.07 -8.20 -12.75
CA SER A 91 -24.95 -9.14 -12.62
C SER A 91 -23.70 -8.69 -13.40
N VAL A 92 -23.88 -8.22 -14.64
CA VAL A 92 -22.80 -7.69 -15.48
C VAL A 92 -22.15 -6.47 -14.85
N ALA A 93 -22.95 -5.50 -14.37
CA ALA A 93 -22.45 -4.31 -13.70
C ALA A 93 -21.65 -4.64 -12.44
N ALA A 94 -22.15 -5.55 -11.60
CA ALA A 94 -21.46 -6.02 -10.41
C ALA A 94 -20.13 -6.72 -10.75
N ARG A 95 -20.11 -7.53 -11.81
CA ARG A 95 -18.89 -8.17 -12.31
C ARG A 95 -17.84 -7.15 -12.74
N HIS A 96 -18.20 -6.18 -13.57
CA HIS A 96 -17.28 -5.12 -13.99
C HIS A 96 -16.74 -4.33 -12.79
N ARG A 97 -17.57 -4.03 -11.78
CA ARG A 97 -17.10 -3.39 -10.53
C ARG A 97 -16.05 -4.24 -9.82
N ARG A 98 -16.29 -5.55 -9.66
CA ARG A 98 -15.34 -6.48 -9.02
C ARG A 98 -14.05 -6.62 -9.81
N GLU A 99 -14.12 -6.66 -11.14
CA GLU A 99 -12.95 -6.73 -12.02
C GLU A 99 -12.07 -5.49 -11.86
N LYS A 100 -12.66 -4.28 -11.85
CA LYS A 100 -11.95 -3.02 -11.59
C LYS A 100 -11.27 -3.00 -10.22
N ILE A 101 -11.97 -3.42 -9.16
CA ILE A 101 -11.37 -3.52 -7.82
C ILE A 101 -10.19 -4.48 -7.83
N SER A 102 -10.38 -5.68 -8.39
CA SER A 102 -9.34 -6.71 -8.42
C SER A 102 -8.10 -6.28 -9.21
N GLU A 103 -8.29 -5.53 -10.29
CA GLU A 103 -7.20 -4.92 -11.05
C GLU A 103 -6.38 -3.95 -10.21
N ARG A 104 -7.05 -3.01 -9.52
CA ARG A 104 -6.38 -2.05 -8.63
C ARG A 104 -5.61 -2.74 -7.51
N ILE A 105 -6.16 -3.80 -6.93
CA ILE A 105 -5.48 -4.62 -5.92
C ILE A 105 -4.20 -5.25 -6.50
N ARG A 106 -4.26 -5.85 -7.71
CA ARG A 106 -3.08 -6.47 -8.34
C ARG A 106 -2.00 -5.47 -8.75
N ILE A 107 -2.39 -4.23 -9.09
CA ILE A 107 -1.43 -3.15 -9.33
C ILE A 107 -0.76 -2.78 -8.00
N LEU A 108 -1.55 -2.58 -6.94
CA LEU A 108 -1.03 -2.22 -5.62
C LEU A 108 -0.03 -3.27 -5.09
N GLN A 109 -0.31 -4.57 -5.28
CA GLN A 109 0.59 -5.67 -4.92
C GLN A 109 2.00 -5.58 -5.52
N ARG A 110 2.15 -4.91 -6.67
CA ARG A 110 3.44 -4.68 -7.34
C ARG A 110 4.13 -3.40 -6.87
N LEU A 111 3.38 -2.44 -6.36
CA LEU A 111 3.89 -1.15 -5.89
C LEU A 111 4.35 -1.20 -4.43
N VAL A 112 3.68 -2.01 -3.61
CA VAL A 112 3.98 -2.14 -2.18
C VAL A 112 5.09 -3.19 -1.99
N PRO A 113 6.18 -2.87 -1.28
CA PRO A 113 7.23 -3.84 -0.97
C PRO A 113 6.64 -5.06 -0.23
N GLY A 114 6.77 -6.25 -0.80
CA GLY A 114 6.20 -7.48 -0.25
C GLY A 114 4.69 -7.69 -0.50
N GLY A 115 4.00 -6.76 -1.15
CA GLY A 115 2.53 -6.75 -1.29
C GLY A 115 1.91 -7.99 -1.92
N THR A 116 2.64 -8.70 -2.79
CA THR A 116 2.16 -9.96 -3.41
C THR A 116 1.94 -11.10 -2.39
N LYS A 117 2.66 -11.08 -1.26
CA LYS A 117 2.59 -12.11 -0.21
C LYS A 117 1.73 -11.71 0.99
N MET A 118 1.10 -10.53 0.93
CA MET A 118 0.35 -9.95 2.03
C MET A 118 -1.16 -10.11 1.81
N ASP A 119 -1.91 -10.18 2.91
CA ASP A 119 -3.36 -10.01 2.85
C ASP A 119 -3.72 -8.55 2.50
N THR A 120 -4.98 -8.31 2.13
CA THR A 120 -5.41 -6.99 1.67
C THR A 120 -5.35 -5.93 2.77
N ALA A 121 -5.66 -6.25 4.02
CA ALA A 121 -5.62 -5.27 5.10
C ALA A 121 -4.18 -4.86 5.40
N SER A 122 -3.29 -5.84 5.62
CA SER A 122 -1.88 -5.56 5.89
C SER A 122 -1.20 -4.84 4.72
N MET A 123 -1.53 -5.19 3.48
CA MET A 123 -0.99 -4.49 2.29
C MET A 123 -1.42 -3.02 2.25
N LEU A 124 -2.65 -2.71 2.64
CA LEU A 124 -3.14 -1.33 2.69
C LEU A 124 -2.43 -0.54 3.80
N ASP A 125 -2.20 -1.16 4.95
CA ASP A 125 -1.44 -0.54 6.04
C ASP A 125 0.01 -0.25 5.61
N GLU A 126 0.72 -1.23 5.04
CA GLU A 126 2.08 -1.02 4.55
C GLU A 126 2.15 -0.01 3.38
N ALA A 127 1.11 0.08 2.54
CA ALA A 127 1.03 1.11 1.51
C ALA A 127 1.03 2.53 2.11
N VAL A 128 0.31 2.74 3.22
CA VAL A 128 0.31 4.03 3.92
C VAL A 128 1.70 4.35 4.46
N HIS A 129 2.37 3.37 5.07
CA HIS A 129 3.73 3.55 5.59
C HIS A 129 4.73 3.84 4.47
N TYR A 130 4.65 3.13 3.34
CA TYR A 130 5.56 3.34 2.22
C TYR A 130 5.37 4.72 1.59
N VAL A 131 4.12 5.20 1.43
CA VAL A 131 3.87 6.57 0.94
C VAL A 131 4.41 7.63 1.89
N LYS A 132 4.26 7.44 3.22
CA LYS A 132 4.86 8.34 4.22
C LYS A 132 6.39 8.36 4.11
N PHE A 133 7.01 7.19 3.96
CA PHE A 133 8.44 7.06 3.75
C PHE A 133 8.91 7.78 2.49
N LEU A 134 8.25 7.57 1.34
CA LEU A 134 8.60 8.24 0.08
C LEU A 134 8.51 9.76 0.19
N LYS A 135 7.47 10.28 0.85
CA LYS A 135 7.33 11.72 1.14
C LYS A 135 8.46 12.26 2.01
N LYS A 136 8.90 11.50 3.03
CA LYS A 136 10.04 11.86 3.89
C LYS A 136 11.34 11.93 3.08
N GLN A 137 11.59 10.95 2.20
CA GLN A 137 12.77 10.93 1.33
C GLN A 137 12.76 12.13 0.37
N LEU A 138 11.62 12.43 -0.27
CA LEU A 138 11.49 13.58 -1.17
C LEU A 138 11.78 14.91 -0.46
N LYS A 139 11.16 15.14 0.69
CA LYS A 139 11.39 16.37 1.49
C LYS A 139 12.86 16.51 1.91
N SER A 140 13.51 15.41 2.30
CA SER A 140 14.92 15.42 2.66
C SER A 140 15.81 15.79 1.47
N LEU A 141 15.48 15.31 0.26
CA LEU A 141 16.20 15.64 -0.97
C LEU A 141 16.01 17.09 -1.37
N GLU A 142 14.79 17.62 -1.27
CA GLU A 142 14.48 19.03 -1.53
C GLU A 142 15.26 19.95 -0.57
N GLN A 143 15.27 19.65 0.73
CA GLN A 143 16.05 20.41 1.71
C GLN A 143 17.55 20.31 1.46
N ALA A 144 18.07 19.14 1.09
CA ALA A 144 19.48 18.98 0.74
C ALA A 144 19.87 19.74 -0.54
N ALA A 145 18.94 19.89 -1.49
CA ALA A 145 19.15 20.68 -2.69
C ALA A 145 19.15 22.19 -2.39
N VAL A 146 18.25 22.67 -1.51
CA VAL A 146 18.17 24.09 -1.10
C VAL A 146 19.35 24.50 -0.22
N ASN A 147 19.84 23.62 0.65
CA ASN A 147 21.00 23.86 1.51
C ASN A 147 22.35 23.62 0.81
N ARG A 148 22.34 23.25 -0.48
CA ARG A 148 23.57 23.23 -1.27
C ARG A 148 23.87 24.69 -1.64
N PRO A 149 24.93 25.31 -1.11
CA PRO A 149 25.35 26.59 -1.66
C PRO A 149 25.62 26.35 -3.14
N MET A 150 24.87 27.02 -4.00
CA MET A 150 25.31 27.17 -5.38
C MET A 150 26.72 27.74 -5.30
N ILE A 151 27.71 26.97 -5.70
CA ILE A 151 28.95 27.56 -6.20
C ILE A 151 28.53 28.25 -7.50
N THR A 152 28.08 29.49 -7.34
CA THR A 152 28.08 30.52 -8.35
C THR A 152 29.54 30.73 -8.73
N GLY A 153 30.00 30.11 -9.81
CA GLY A 153 31.42 30.21 -10.14
C GLY A 153 31.90 29.43 -11.36
N PHE A 154 31.23 29.52 -12.50
CA PHE A 154 31.90 29.36 -13.80
C PHE A 154 31.30 30.34 -14.82
N SER A 155 31.75 31.59 -14.72
CA SER A 155 31.75 32.54 -15.83
C SER A 155 33.12 33.19 -15.87
N THR A 156 34.05 32.54 -16.55
CA THR A 156 35.30 33.12 -17.04
C THR A 156 35.61 32.51 -18.40
N THR A 157 35.15 33.21 -19.44
CA THR A 157 35.88 33.61 -20.65
C THR A 157 37.14 32.83 -21.05
N LEU A 158 37.11 32.30 -22.28
CA LEU A 158 38.20 32.06 -23.26
C LEU A 158 39.55 31.55 -22.72
N MET A 159 39.86 30.27 -23.01
CA MET A 159 41.05 29.79 -23.74
C MET A 159 40.68 28.37 -24.25
N ALA A 160 40.20 28.19 -25.49
CA ALA A 160 41.04 27.80 -26.62
C ALA A 160 42.13 26.77 -26.27
N GLN A 161 41.90 25.47 -26.52
CA GLN A 161 42.56 24.64 -27.55
C GLN A 161 42.10 23.15 -27.47
N PRO A 162 42.19 22.38 -28.58
CA PRO A 162 41.35 21.20 -28.91
C PRO A 162 42.05 19.84 -28.65
N VAL A 163 41.43 18.74 -29.15
CA VAL A 163 41.82 17.30 -29.20
C VAL A 163 41.26 16.46 -28.04
N ASP A 164 40.53 15.34 -28.16
CA ASP A 164 40.19 14.39 -29.24
C ASP A 164 38.79 13.79 -28.99
N TYR A 165 37.98 13.66 -30.05
CA TYR A 165 36.74 12.88 -30.01
C TYR A 165 37.07 11.39 -30.20
N LEU A 166 36.44 10.53 -29.37
CA LEU A 166 36.22 9.08 -29.55
C LEU A 166 37.28 8.11 -28.96
N SER A 167 37.06 7.66 -27.72
CA SER A 167 37.29 6.28 -27.22
C SER A 167 36.83 6.24 -25.75
N SER A 168 36.13 5.27 -25.18
CA SER A 168 35.80 3.92 -25.59
C SER A 168 34.52 3.49 -24.88
N PHE A 169 33.59 2.97 -25.66
CA PHE A 169 32.62 1.99 -25.20
C PHE A 169 33.35 0.82 -24.51
N ARG A 170 32.74 0.32 -23.43
CA ARG A 170 32.84 -1.07 -22.93
C ARG A 170 34.25 -1.61 -22.65
N SER A 171 34.58 -1.66 -21.37
CA SER A 171 35.42 -2.71 -20.79
C SER A 171 34.83 -3.00 -19.40
N CYS A 172 34.43 -4.22 -19.04
CA CYS A 172 35.27 -5.40 -19.00
C CYS A 172 34.49 -6.69 -19.26
N GLN A 173 35.04 -7.47 -20.19
CA GLN A 173 34.81 -8.89 -20.41
C GLN A 173 35.78 -9.63 -19.48
N THR A 174 35.28 -10.50 -18.59
CA THR A 174 36.11 -11.48 -17.89
C THR A 174 36.04 -12.78 -18.68
N SER A 175 37.14 -13.09 -19.37
CA SER A 175 37.38 -14.36 -20.04
C SER A 175 38.11 -15.29 -19.07
N HIS A 176 37.46 -16.39 -18.70
CA HIS A 176 38.16 -17.57 -18.18
C HIS A 176 37.99 -18.70 -19.21
N LEU A 177 38.98 -18.87 -20.08
CA LEU A 177 39.18 -20.10 -20.85
C LEU A 177 40.12 -20.99 -20.02
N MET A 178 39.73 -22.24 -19.79
CA MET A 178 40.59 -23.40 -19.99
C MET A 178 39.72 -24.59 -20.36
N SER A 179 40.08 -25.21 -21.49
CA SER A 179 39.47 -26.38 -22.12
C SER A 179 39.36 -27.60 -21.21
N SER A 180 38.37 -28.45 -21.47
CA SER A 180 38.57 -29.90 -21.65
C SER A 180 37.38 -30.52 -22.39
N ASN A 181 37.65 -31.01 -23.60
CA ASN A 181 36.80 -31.92 -24.38
C ASN A 181 36.65 -33.26 -23.65
N VAL A 182 35.44 -33.84 -23.61
CA VAL A 182 35.24 -35.30 -23.81
C VAL A 182 33.84 -35.57 -24.40
N GLN A 183 33.81 -36.51 -25.34
CA GLN A 183 32.79 -37.01 -26.26
C GLN A 183 31.28 -36.91 -25.92
N MET A 184 30.51 -36.55 -26.96
CA MET A 184 29.21 -37.15 -27.30
C MET A 184 29.44 -38.60 -27.75
N LEU A 185 28.73 -39.56 -27.15
CA LEU A 185 28.50 -40.86 -27.77
C LEU A 185 27.01 -41.19 -27.73
N SER A 186 26.56 -41.67 -28.89
CA SER A 186 25.27 -42.32 -29.19
C SER A 186 24.92 -43.45 -28.24
#